data_AF-A0A0C1U8N7-F1
#
_entry.id   AF-A0A0C1U8N7-F1
#
_cell.length_a   1.000
_cell.length_b   1.000
_cell.length_c   1.000
_cell.angle_alpha   90.00
_cell.angle_beta   90.00
_cell.angle_gamma   90.00
#
_symmetry.space_group_name_H-M   'P 1'
#
loop_
_entity.id
_entity.type
_entity.pdbx_description
1 polymer ?
#
loop_
_entity_poly.entity_id
_entity_poly.type
_entity_poly.pdbx_seq_one_letter_code
_entity_poly.pdbx_strand_id
1 'polypeptide(L)'
;MRTELLDLETIRRELYYTLQEMAEQLMLMCRSSRLTKIQVTRVHEWERGVRPVPHHIIAAYAGVAMACWRARRERTAAPEVMEVDLRYSRLINPSVARLLFARERLRTAGHDAVALEAVEDALRQLFKHYRRIFDVDLSFCLVPPPLGNPRTKTGKPSRRSPKGIPLRWMS
;
A
#
# COMPACT_ATOMS: atom_id res chain seq x y z
N MET A 1 -8.74 20.69 -11.84
CA MET A 1 -7.71 20.00 -11.03
C MET A 1 -8.14 18.55 -10.86
N ARG A 2 -7.45 17.59 -11.47
CA ARG A 2 -7.58 16.19 -11.05
C ARG A 2 -6.87 16.12 -9.69
N THR A 3 -7.65 16.24 -8.62
CA THR A 3 -7.18 15.93 -7.27
C THR A 3 -6.48 14.58 -7.31
N GLU A 4 -5.34 14.47 -6.63
CA GLU A 4 -4.47 13.31 -6.52
C GLU A 4 -5.23 12.10 -5.95
N LEU A 5 -6.11 11.51 -6.76
CA LEU A 5 -6.85 10.32 -6.43
C LEU A 5 -5.97 9.12 -6.79
N LEU A 6 -5.97 8.15 -5.87
CA LEU A 6 -5.37 6.84 -6.09
C LEU A 6 -5.80 6.28 -7.45
N ASP A 7 -4.86 5.78 -8.23
CA ASP A 7 -5.18 5.04 -9.44
C ASP A 7 -5.70 3.65 -9.05
N LEU A 8 -7.03 3.55 -8.96
CA LEU A 8 -7.74 2.37 -8.46
C LEU A 8 -7.49 1.15 -9.35
N GLU A 9 -7.45 1.34 -10.67
CA GLU A 9 -7.18 0.26 -11.62
C GLU A 9 -5.75 -0.25 -11.46
N THR A 10 -4.78 0.65 -11.37
CA THR A 10 -3.38 0.31 -11.15
C THR A 10 -3.19 -0.43 -9.83
N ILE A 11 -3.80 0.04 -8.73
CA ILE A 11 -3.77 -0.68 -7.45
C ILE A 11 -4.28 -2.11 -7.61
N ARG A 12 -5.47 -2.30 -8.17
CA ARG A 12 -6.05 -3.65 -8.30
C ARG A 12 -5.16 -4.56 -9.13
N ARG A 13 -4.65 -4.06 -10.27
CA ARG A 13 -3.79 -4.84 -11.18
C ARG A 13 -2.46 -5.21 -10.54
N GLU A 14 -1.83 -4.28 -9.82
CA GLU A 14 -0.55 -4.49 -9.12
C GLU A 14 -0.68 -5.46 -7.94
N LEU A 15 -1.86 -5.51 -7.32
CA LEU A 15 -2.20 -6.52 -6.32
C LEU A 15 -2.67 -7.85 -6.93
N TYR A 16 -2.72 -7.97 -8.25
CA TYR A 16 -3.18 -9.14 -8.99
C TYR A 16 -4.59 -9.61 -8.62
N TYR A 17 -5.47 -8.68 -8.26
CA TYR A 17 -6.88 -8.98 -8.00
C TYR A 17 -7.72 -8.88 -9.28
N THR A 18 -8.62 -9.84 -9.44
CA THR A 18 -9.78 -9.70 -10.33
C THR A 18 -10.72 -8.63 -9.79
N LEU A 19 -11.62 -8.11 -10.63
CA LEU A 19 -12.64 -7.15 -10.19
C LEU A 19 -13.53 -7.74 -9.08
N GLN A 20 -13.80 -9.04 -9.13
CA GLN A 20 -14.57 -9.74 -8.09
C GLN A 20 -13.81 -9.80 -6.77
N GLU A 21 -12.54 -10.26 -6.78
CA GLU A 21 -11.72 -10.31 -5.57
C GLU A 21 -11.56 -8.91 -4.96
N MET A 22 -11.42 -7.87 -5.80
CA MET A 22 -11.34 -6.49 -5.32
C MET A 22 -12.65 -6.03 -4.66
N ALA A 23 -13.81 -6.33 -5.26
CA ALA A 23 -15.11 -6.02 -4.65
C ALA A 23 -15.23 -6.65 -3.25
N GLU A 24 -14.77 -7.89 -3.09
CA GLU A 24 -14.74 -8.58 -1.81
C GLU A 24 -13.77 -7.92 -0.81
N GLN A 25 -12.56 -7.54 -1.23
CA GLN A 25 -11.62 -6.84 -0.35
C GLN A 25 -12.15 -5.46 0.08
N LEU A 26 -12.81 -4.73 -0.82
CA LEU A 26 -13.44 -3.45 -0.50
C LEU A 26 -14.56 -3.62 0.53
N MET A 27 -15.36 -4.69 0.43
CA MET A 27 -16.38 -5.01 1.43
C MET A 27 -15.79 -5.26 2.81
N LEU A 28 -14.59 -5.85 2.90
CA LEU A 28 -13.91 -6.08 4.18
C LEU A 28 -13.31 -4.78 4.77
N MET A 29 -12.83 -3.88 3.92
CA MET A 29 -12.19 -2.62 4.36
C MET A 29 -13.17 -1.47 4.59
N CYS A 30 -14.30 -1.45 3.90
CA CYS A 30 -15.31 -0.41 4.08
C CYS A 30 -16.03 -0.56 5.42
N ARG A 31 -15.81 0.36 6.35
CA ARG A 31 -16.54 0.42 7.63
C ARG A 31 -17.94 1.06 7.53
N SER A 32 -18.54 1.10 6.35
CA SER A 32 -19.85 1.75 6.15
C SER A 32 -20.99 0.78 6.45
N SER A 33 -21.78 1.06 7.49
CA SER A 33 -22.96 0.27 7.86
C SER A 33 -24.07 0.24 6.81
N ARG A 34 -24.04 1.17 5.86
CA ARG A 34 -25.01 1.26 4.76
C ARG A 34 -24.62 0.44 3.52
N LEU A 35 -23.39 -0.09 3.49
CA LEU A 35 -22.86 -0.82 2.36
C LEU A 35 -23.15 -2.32 2.53
N THR A 36 -24.15 -2.82 1.80
CA THR A 36 -24.56 -4.25 1.88
C THR A 36 -23.77 -5.13 0.92
N LYS A 37 -23.50 -4.66 -0.30
CA LYS A 37 -22.71 -5.38 -1.32
C LYS A 37 -22.15 -4.44 -2.38
N ILE A 38 -20.89 -4.63 -2.75
CA ILE A 38 -20.29 -4.00 -3.94
C ILE A 38 -20.42 -4.97 -5.11
N GLN A 39 -21.06 -4.51 -6.19
CA GLN A 39 -21.13 -5.27 -7.44
C GLN A 39 -19.84 -5.11 -8.27
N VAL A 40 -19.45 -6.15 -9.00
CA VAL A 40 -18.27 -6.15 -9.88
C VAL A 40 -18.32 -5.03 -10.92
N THR A 41 -19.50 -4.81 -11.51
CA THR A 41 -19.74 -3.71 -12.46
C THR A 41 -19.46 -2.35 -11.85
N ARG A 42 -19.79 -2.16 -10.56
CA ARG A 42 -19.53 -0.92 -9.85
C ARG A 42 -18.04 -0.64 -9.67
N VAL A 43 -17.26 -1.68 -9.36
CA VAL A 43 -15.79 -1.57 -9.28
C VAL A 43 -15.22 -1.13 -10.62
N HIS A 44 -15.67 -1.75 -11.71
CA HIS A 44 -15.22 -1.38 -13.06
C HIS A 44 -15.59 0.08 -13.42
N GLU A 45 -16.82 0.51 -13.13
CA GLU A 45 -17.25 1.90 -13.36
C GLU A 45 -16.41 2.93 -12.60
N TRP A 46 -16.04 2.63 -11.35
CA TRP A 46 -15.17 3.48 -10.55
C TRP A 46 -13.74 3.54 -11.11
N GLU A 47 -13.17 2.39 -11.47
CA GLU A 47 -11.82 2.30 -12.04
C GLU A 47 -11.71 3.03 -13.38
N ARG A 48 -12.78 3.05 -14.19
CA ARG A 48 -12.82 3.77 -15.48
C ARG A 48 -13.20 5.24 -15.36
N GLY A 49 -13.50 5.74 -14.16
CA GLY A 49 -13.99 7.10 -13.96
C GLY A 49 -15.36 7.38 -14.59
N VAL A 50 -16.12 6.31 -14.94
CA VAL A 50 -17.49 6.41 -15.47
C VAL A 50 -18.45 6.90 -14.37
N ARG A 51 -18.13 6.59 -13.12
CA ARG A 51 -18.92 7.00 -11.95
C ARG A 51 -18.04 7.66 -10.89
N PRO A 52 -18.51 8.70 -10.19
CA PRO A 52 -17.80 9.24 -9.04
C PRO A 52 -17.61 8.16 -7.97
N VAL A 53 -16.41 8.12 -7.42
CA VAL A 53 -16.01 7.17 -6.40
C VAL A 53 -16.28 7.77 -5.02
N PRO A 54 -17.10 7.13 -4.17
CA PRO A 54 -17.31 7.62 -2.81
C PRO A 54 -16.01 7.63 -2.00
N HIS A 55 -15.85 8.61 -1.11
CA HIS A 55 -14.63 8.76 -0.30
C HIS A 55 -14.27 7.49 0.49
N HIS A 56 -15.26 6.81 1.09
CA HIS A 56 -15.02 5.58 1.84
C HIS A 56 -14.53 4.42 0.96
N ILE A 57 -14.86 4.41 -0.33
CA ILE A 57 -14.33 3.44 -1.29
C ILE A 57 -12.87 3.77 -1.61
N ILE A 58 -12.54 5.05 -1.82
CA ILE A 58 -11.15 5.49 -2.03
C ILE A 58 -10.28 5.12 -0.82
N ALA A 59 -10.77 5.40 0.39
CA ALA A 59 -10.11 5.00 1.64
C ALA A 59 -9.95 3.48 1.75
N ALA A 60 -10.97 2.70 1.35
CA ALA A 60 -10.88 1.24 1.35
C ALA A 60 -9.83 0.72 0.35
N TYR A 61 -9.72 1.29 -0.85
CA TYR A 61 -8.64 0.96 -1.79
C TYR A 61 -7.26 1.20 -1.17
N ALA A 62 -7.08 2.34 -0.49
CA ALA A 62 -5.86 2.65 0.24
C ALA A 62 -5.58 1.59 1.32
N GLY A 63 -6.60 1.22 2.10
CA GLY A 63 -6.52 0.19 3.14
C GLY A 63 -6.12 -1.19 2.60
N VAL A 64 -6.70 -1.61 1.46
CA VAL A 64 -6.35 -2.88 0.81
C VAL A 64 -4.88 -2.89 0.37
N ALA A 65 -4.44 -1.82 -0.33
CA ALA A 65 -3.05 -1.69 -0.77
C ALA A 65 -2.07 -1.72 0.40
N MET A 66 -2.44 -1.10 1.51
CA MET A 66 -1.64 -1.02 2.73
C MET A 66 -1.52 -2.34 3.49
N ALA A 67 -2.62 -3.06 3.62
CA ALA A 67 -2.60 -4.36 4.25
C ALA A 67 -1.78 -5.36 3.41
N CYS A 68 -1.93 -5.32 2.08
CA CYS A 68 -1.07 -6.08 1.17
C CYS A 68 0.41 -5.69 1.29
N TRP A 69 0.70 -4.39 1.41
CA TRP A 69 2.06 -3.89 1.62
C TRP A 69 2.67 -4.45 2.91
N ARG A 70 1.99 -4.29 4.05
CA ARG A 70 2.46 -4.82 5.35
C ARG A 70 2.73 -6.32 5.28
N ALA A 71 1.77 -7.10 4.80
CA ALA A 71 1.89 -8.54 4.72
C ALA A 71 2.98 -9.00 3.73
N ARG A 72 3.23 -8.23 2.66
CA ARG A 72 4.36 -8.49 1.76
C ARG A 72 5.68 -8.21 2.45
N ARG A 73 5.79 -7.07 3.12
CA ARG A 73 6.97 -6.62 3.84
C ARG A 73 7.41 -7.64 4.91
N GLU A 74 6.48 -8.17 5.67
CA GLU A 74 6.72 -9.22 6.69
C GLU A 74 7.28 -10.53 6.11
N ARG A 75 6.98 -10.82 4.85
CA ARG A 75 7.37 -12.08 4.17
C ARG A 75 8.65 -11.92 3.32
N THR A 76 9.16 -10.71 3.21
CA THR A 76 10.32 -10.35 2.37
C THR A 76 11.58 -10.31 3.22
N ALA A 77 12.70 -10.80 2.68
CA ALA A 77 13.98 -10.72 3.36
C ALA A 77 14.44 -9.26 3.48
N ALA A 78 15.14 -8.91 4.57
CA ALA A 78 15.56 -7.53 4.85
C ALA A 78 16.20 -6.77 3.65
N PRO A 79 17.07 -7.38 2.81
CA PRO A 79 17.66 -6.69 1.65
C PRO A 79 16.65 -6.28 0.58
N GLU A 80 15.53 -6.99 0.46
CA GLU A 80 14.52 -6.79 -0.58
C GLU A 80 13.34 -5.90 -0.11
N VAL A 81 13.31 -5.57 1.18
CA VAL A 81 12.20 -4.79 1.78
C VAL A 81 12.09 -3.39 1.17
N MET A 82 13.23 -2.76 0.85
CA MET A 82 13.22 -1.45 0.21
C MET A 82 12.53 -1.47 -1.17
N GLU A 83 12.76 -2.52 -1.96
CA GLU A 83 12.09 -2.65 -3.27
C GLU A 83 10.57 -2.78 -3.11
N VAL A 84 10.13 -3.55 -2.12
CA VAL A 84 8.71 -3.65 -1.76
C VAL A 84 8.16 -2.30 -1.32
N ASP A 85 8.86 -1.60 -0.42
CA ASP A 85 8.44 -0.30 0.10
C ASP A 85 8.33 0.75 -1.03
N LEU A 86 9.25 0.75 -1.99
CA LEU A 86 9.20 1.62 -3.16
C LEU A 86 8.08 1.25 -4.14
N ARG A 87 7.84 -0.05 -4.38
CA ARG A 87 6.76 -0.49 -5.28
C ARG A 87 5.39 -0.07 -4.75
N TYR A 88 5.11 -0.37 -3.48
CA TYR A 88 3.79 -0.07 -2.90
C TYR A 88 3.59 1.41 -2.62
N SER A 89 4.62 2.13 -2.19
CA SER A 89 4.50 3.59 -2.01
C SER A 89 4.13 4.31 -3.31
N ARG A 90 4.63 3.86 -4.47
CA ARG A 90 4.24 4.42 -5.78
C ARG A 90 2.75 4.26 -6.08
N LEU A 91 2.11 3.19 -5.61
CA LEU A 91 0.67 2.96 -5.80
C LEU A 91 -0.18 3.95 -5.01
N ILE A 92 0.36 4.44 -3.87
CA ILE A 92 -0.32 5.37 -2.98
C ILE A 92 -0.02 6.81 -3.37
N ASN A 93 1.27 7.13 -3.53
CA ASN A 93 1.77 8.43 -3.91
C ASN A 93 3.23 8.34 -4.42
N PRO A 94 3.51 8.73 -5.67
CA PRO A 94 4.88 8.77 -6.18
C PRO A 94 5.86 9.60 -5.33
N SER A 95 5.40 10.65 -4.66
CA SER A 95 6.23 11.48 -3.77
C SER A 95 6.66 10.73 -2.52
N VAL A 96 5.83 9.83 -1.98
CA VAL A 96 6.23 8.96 -0.86
C VAL A 96 7.39 8.05 -1.29
N ALA A 97 7.31 7.47 -2.49
CA ALA A 97 8.38 6.62 -3.00
C ALA A 97 9.70 7.37 -3.18
N ARG A 98 9.65 8.61 -3.69
CA ARG A 98 10.84 9.46 -3.84
C ARG A 98 11.49 9.77 -2.51
N LEU A 99 10.69 10.10 -1.49
CA LEU A 99 11.19 10.40 -0.15
C LEU A 99 11.74 9.17 0.56
N LEU A 100 11.11 7.99 0.41
CA LEU A 100 11.66 6.73 0.94
C LEU A 100 13.02 6.39 0.31
N PHE A 101 13.16 6.57 -1.01
CA PHE A 101 14.42 6.37 -1.69
C PHE A 101 15.49 7.37 -1.25
N ALA A 102 15.14 8.66 -1.13
CA ALA A 102 16.06 9.69 -0.65
C ALA A 102 16.54 9.40 0.77
N ARG A 103 15.64 8.99 1.66
CA ARG A 103 15.96 8.59 3.03
C ARG A 103 16.99 7.46 3.05
N GLU A 104 16.77 6.38 2.29
CA GLU A 104 17.69 5.24 2.29
C GLU A 104 19.08 5.60 1.75
N ARG A 105 19.12 6.42 0.70
CA ARG A 105 20.39 6.93 0.17
C ARG A 105 21.15 7.77 1.19
N LEU A 106 20.46 8.63 1.92
CA LEU A 106 21.10 9.48 2.95
C LEU A 106 21.61 8.65 4.14
N ARG A 107 20.87 7.60 4.55
CA ARG A 107 21.31 6.69 5.63
C ARG A 107 22.54 5.89 5.26
N THR A 108 22.61 5.40 4.02
CA THR A 108 23.75 4.60 3.53
C THR A 108 24.97 5.45 3.21
N ALA A 109 24.78 6.68 2.71
CA ALA A 109 25.87 7.61 2.45
C ALA A 109 26.48 8.21 3.73
N GLY A 110 25.73 8.29 4.84
CA GLY A 110 26.28 8.74 6.13
C GLY A 110 26.72 10.21 6.19
N HIS A 111 26.30 11.06 5.24
CA HIS A 111 26.94 12.36 5.00
C HIS A 111 26.07 13.60 5.18
N ASP A 112 24.80 13.51 5.60
CA ASP A 112 24.00 14.71 5.88
C ASP A 112 22.84 14.44 6.84
N ALA A 113 23.07 14.69 8.13
CA ALA A 113 22.06 14.50 9.18
C ALA A 113 20.89 15.49 9.03
N VAL A 114 21.15 16.71 8.57
CA VAL A 114 20.13 17.75 8.40
C VAL A 114 19.21 17.40 7.23
N ALA A 115 19.77 16.97 6.10
CA ALA A 115 18.98 16.51 4.96
C ALA A 115 18.18 15.24 5.31
N LEU A 116 18.76 14.32 6.09
CA LEU A 116 18.05 13.13 6.54
C LEU A 116 16.84 13.50 7.41
N GLU A 117 17.02 14.39 8.39
CA GLU A 117 15.94 14.87 9.25
C GLU A 117 14.83 15.55 8.44
N ALA A 118 15.19 16.43 7.49
CA ALA A 118 14.22 17.09 6.61
C ALA A 118 13.38 16.10 5.78
N VAL A 119 14.00 15.04 5.27
CA VAL A 119 13.28 13.97 4.53
C VAL A 119 12.37 13.18 5.47
N GLU A 120 12.83 12.84 6.68
CA GLU A 120 12.01 12.13 7.66
C GLU A 120 10.80 12.95 8.12
N ASP A 121 10.96 14.27 8.29
CA ASP A 121 9.86 15.15 8.63
C ASP A 121 8.87 15.32 7.49
N ALA A 122 9.33 15.43 6.24
CA ALA A 122 8.46 15.43 5.07
C ALA A 122 7.62 14.14 4.98
N LEU A 123 8.25 12.97 5.24
CA LEU A 123 7.53 11.69 5.32
C LEU A 123 6.49 11.68 6.44
N ARG A 124 6.84 12.14 7.65
CA ARG A 124 5.90 12.22 8.78
C ARG A 124 4.71 13.11 8.47
N GLN A 125 4.92 14.25 7.82
CA GLN A 125 3.85 15.16 7.42
C GLN A 125 2.91 14.52 6.39
N LEU A 126 3.46 13.87 5.36
CA LEU A 126 2.66 13.12 4.39
C LEU A 126 1.88 11.98 5.06
N PHE A 127 2.49 11.26 5.99
CA PHE A 127 1.80 10.15 6.68
C PHE A 127 0.66 10.65 7.55
N LYS A 128 0.84 11.78 8.25
CA LYS A 128 -0.25 12.45 8.97
C LYS A 128 -1.39 12.85 8.04
N HIS A 129 -1.06 13.36 6.85
CA HIS A 129 -2.05 13.72 5.83
C HIS A 129 -2.85 12.48 5.35
N TYR A 130 -2.16 11.39 4.99
CA TYR A 130 -2.81 10.15 4.55
C TYR A 130 -3.64 9.49 5.65
N ARG A 131 -3.17 9.52 6.90
CA ARG A 131 -3.95 9.06 8.05
C ARG A 131 -5.23 9.87 8.23
N ARG A 132 -5.16 11.20 8.08
CA ARG A 132 -6.33 12.07 8.20
C ARG A 132 -7.36 11.84 7.10
N ILE A 133 -6.92 11.64 5.86
CA ILE A 133 -7.84 11.54 4.71
C ILE A 133 -8.36 10.11 4.52
N PHE A 134 -7.51 9.10 4.70
CA PHE A 134 -7.82 7.71 4.35
C PHE A 134 -7.86 6.76 5.55
N ASP A 135 -7.60 7.23 6.78
CA ASP A 135 -7.44 6.39 7.97
C ASP A 135 -6.35 5.30 7.80
N VAL A 136 -5.29 5.65 7.06
CA VAL A 136 -4.18 4.76 6.74
C VAL A 136 -2.90 5.19 7.46
N ASP A 137 -2.24 4.25 8.13
CA ASP A 137 -0.96 4.49 8.81
C ASP A 137 0.24 3.91 8.05
N LEU A 138 0.98 4.82 7.42
CA LEU A 138 2.21 4.57 6.64
C LEU A 138 3.48 4.53 7.49
N SER A 139 3.44 4.86 8.78
CA SER A 139 4.65 4.97 9.64
C SER A 139 5.46 3.67 9.73
N PHE A 140 4.83 2.52 9.51
CA PHE A 140 5.48 1.20 9.53
C PHE A 140 6.66 1.07 8.54
N CYS A 141 6.67 1.83 7.44
CA CYS A 141 7.77 1.80 6.46
C CYS A 141 9.06 2.48 6.97
N LEU A 142 8.97 3.30 8.03
CA LEU A 142 10.15 3.93 8.65
C LEU A 142 10.88 3.00 9.61
N VAL A 143 10.15 2.02 10.14
CA VAL A 143 10.68 1.01 11.07
C VAL A 143 11.44 -0.03 10.25
N PRO A 144 12.69 -0.37 10.59
CA PRO A 144 13.39 -1.47 9.95
C PRO A 144 12.51 -2.73 9.93
N PRO A 145 12.54 -3.56 8.87
CA PRO A 145 11.85 -4.83 8.93
C PRO A 145 12.37 -5.60 10.16
N PRO A 146 11.50 -6.27 10.92
CA PRO A 146 11.98 -7.16 11.98
C PRO A 146 13.00 -8.11 11.35
N LEU A 147 14.15 -8.31 12.00
CA LEU A 147 15.14 -9.30 11.59
C LEU A 147 14.40 -10.63 11.47
N GLY A 148 14.08 -11.03 10.24
CA GLY A 148 13.23 -12.18 10.00
C GLY A 148 13.89 -13.41 10.61
N ASN A 149 13.14 -14.16 11.41
CA ASN A 149 13.53 -15.52 11.73
C ASN A 149 13.82 -16.25 10.40
N PRO A 150 14.96 -16.94 10.26
CA PRO A 150 15.28 -17.68 9.05
C PRO A 150 14.16 -18.70 8.83
N ARG A 151 13.40 -18.50 7.74
CA ARG A 151 12.25 -19.34 7.38
C ARG A 151 12.60 -20.83 7.45
N THR A 152 11.77 -21.58 8.15
CA THR A 152 11.55 -23.01 7.89
C THR A 152 11.21 -23.18 6.42
N LYS A 153 12.00 -24.00 5.74
CA LYS A 153 11.86 -24.36 4.32
C LYS A 153 10.56 -25.12 4.10
N THR A 154 9.59 -24.54 3.41
CA THR A 154 8.61 -25.31 2.63
C THR A 154 8.11 -24.51 1.43
N GLY A 155 8.34 -25.07 0.23
CA GLY A 155 7.73 -24.63 -1.02
C GLY A 155 8.68 -23.94 -1.99
N LYS A 156 8.93 -24.59 -3.15
CA LYS A 156 9.64 -24.02 -4.31
C LYS A 156 9.10 -22.63 -4.67
N PRO A 157 9.94 -21.69 -5.14
CA PRO A 157 9.48 -20.38 -5.58
C PRO A 157 8.54 -20.56 -6.79
N SER A 158 7.25 -20.29 -6.58
CA SER A 158 6.33 -20.08 -7.68
C SER A 158 6.82 -18.87 -8.49
N ARG A 159 7.06 -19.05 -9.79
CA ARG A 159 7.42 -17.97 -10.75
C ARG A 159 6.33 -16.90 -10.92
N ARG A 160 5.16 -17.05 -10.29
CA ARG A 160 4.13 -16.02 -10.25
C ARG A 160 4.32 -15.19 -9.00
N SER A 161 4.48 -13.87 -9.17
CA SER A 161 4.29 -12.89 -8.09
C SER A 161 3.12 -13.32 -7.23
N PRO A 162 3.27 -13.45 -5.89
CA PRO A 162 2.16 -13.88 -5.06
C PRO A 162 0.99 -12.93 -5.26
N LYS A 163 -0.18 -13.49 -5.58
CA LYS A 163 -1.44 -12.74 -5.57
C LYS A 163 -1.54 -11.93 -4.27
N GLY A 164 -2.19 -10.77 -4.32
CA GLY A 164 -2.47 -9.96 -3.14
C GLY A 164 -2.99 -10.85 -2.00
N ILE A 165 -2.42 -10.69 -0.82
CA ILE A 165 -2.68 -11.57 0.32
C ILE A 165 -4.14 -11.36 0.73
N PRO A 166 -5.02 -12.38 0.65
CA PRO A 166 -6.43 -12.17 0.95
C PRO A 166 -6.58 -11.71 2.40
N LEU A 167 -7.31 -10.62 2.64
CA LEU A 167 -7.39 -9.98 3.97
C LEU A 167 -8.05 -10.88 5.02
N ARG A 168 -8.81 -11.91 4.60
CA ARG A 168 -9.39 -12.95 5.47
C ARG A 168 -8.34 -13.74 6.27
N TRP A 169 -7.06 -13.65 5.91
CA TRP A 169 -5.96 -14.37 6.56
C TRP A 169 -5.12 -13.47 7.49
N MET A 170 -5.51 -12.21 7.69
CA MET A 170 -4.78 -11.22 8.49
C MET A 170 -5.49 -10.90 9.83
N SER A 171 -6.27 -11.86 10.35
CA SER A 171 -7.01 -11.76 11.62
C SER A 171 -6.20 -12.33 12.77
#